data_AF-A0A1S3SIL7-F1
#
_entry.id   AF-A0A1S3SIL7-F1
#
_cell.length_a   1.000
_cell.length_b   1.000
_cell.length_c   1.000
_cell.angle_alpha   90.00
_cell.angle_beta   90.00
_cell.angle_gamma   90.00
#
_symmetry.space_group_name_H-M   'P 1'
#
loop_
_entity.id
_entity.type
_entity.pdbx_description
1 polymer ?
#
loop_
_entity_poly.entity_id
_entity_poly.type
_entity_poly.pdbx_seq_one_letter_code
_entity_poly.pdbx_strand_id
1 'polypeptide(L)'
;MWQVAQQRDVRHYEKLEEFVTLVTEAIPELLSHRHRAQLILGLRARLVLELCRGPADPQTIQPYLDRMPTVTPGCTGYRDAEVEASESNFVVLVQSLLKDPVERECFFQEVFPEQYGRHYDTAVQTLTWEFLSRLEQLFPVPDLKQTATWLSSAPSVLEECMQSTPENLNLILQHHKSFGHLKEPSALSSSMGDNILSSLSTPKMVVTTEPTTFVIRSESSHNSADVLGPMSLEDTNARWKKRL
;
A
#
# COMPACT_ATOMS: atom_id res chain seq x y z
N MET A 1 -2.62 -2.08 12.80
CA MET A 1 -2.52 -2.12 11.32
C MET A 1 -3.55 -1.24 10.63
N TRP A 2 -4.87 -1.48 10.77
CA TRP A 2 -5.88 -0.61 10.12
C TRP A 2 -5.72 0.88 10.49
N GLN A 3 -5.56 1.18 11.78
CA GLN A 3 -5.38 2.57 12.26
C GLN A 3 -4.17 3.27 11.62
N VAL A 4 -3.07 2.55 11.37
CA VAL A 4 -1.86 3.09 10.72
C VAL A 4 -2.20 3.59 9.32
N ALA A 5 -2.88 2.77 8.51
CA ALA A 5 -3.32 3.16 7.17
C ALA A 5 -4.40 4.26 7.22
N GLN A 6 -5.37 4.15 8.13
CA GLN A 6 -6.47 5.11 8.26
C GLN A 6 -5.97 6.52 8.63
N GLN A 7 -5.06 6.61 9.59
CA GLN A 7 -4.48 7.87 10.06
C GLN A 7 -3.33 8.36 9.17
N ARG A 8 -2.93 7.57 8.16
CA ARG A 8 -1.79 7.85 7.28
C ARG A 8 -0.50 8.05 8.07
N ASP A 9 -0.32 7.24 9.11
CA ASP A 9 0.84 7.33 9.98
C ASP A 9 2.04 6.65 9.30
N VAL A 10 2.67 7.40 8.39
CA VAL A 10 3.76 6.92 7.51
C VAL A 10 4.93 6.36 8.32
N ARG A 11 5.15 6.82 9.55
CA ARG A 11 6.21 6.33 10.45
C ARG A 11 6.09 4.85 10.77
N HIS A 12 4.88 4.29 10.64
CA HIS A 12 4.59 2.88 10.90
C HIS A 12 4.33 2.08 9.62
N TYR A 13 4.54 2.66 8.43
CA TYR A 13 4.30 1.96 7.17
C TYR A 13 5.28 0.81 6.95
N GLU A 14 6.52 0.91 7.44
CA GLU A 14 7.48 -0.20 7.42
C GLU A 14 6.92 -1.44 8.15
N LYS A 15 6.44 -1.26 9.38
CA LYS A 15 5.82 -2.36 10.16
C LYS A 15 4.57 -2.92 9.49
N LEU A 16 3.79 -2.07 8.83
CA LEU A 16 2.62 -2.51 8.08
C LEU A 16 3.03 -3.32 6.84
N GLU A 17 4.06 -2.90 6.11
CA GLU A 17 4.64 -3.63 4.98
C GLU A 17 5.17 -5.00 5.40
N GLU A 18 5.93 -5.07 6.50
CA GLU A 18 6.45 -6.32 7.07
C GLU A 18 5.31 -7.29 7.42
N PHE A 19 4.25 -6.78 8.04
CA PHE A 19 3.07 -7.57 8.38
C PHE A 19 2.36 -8.10 7.13
N VAL A 20 2.13 -7.25 6.13
CA VAL A 20 1.53 -7.67 4.85
C VAL A 20 2.39 -8.74 4.19
N THR A 21 3.71 -8.54 4.15
CA THR A 21 4.67 -9.48 3.55
C THR A 21 4.60 -10.84 4.23
N LEU A 22 4.71 -10.87 5.57
CA LEU A 22 4.70 -12.09 6.36
C LEU A 22 3.39 -12.88 6.18
N VAL A 23 2.24 -12.20 6.27
CA VAL A 23 0.93 -12.85 6.14
C VAL A 23 0.72 -13.39 4.73
N THR A 24 1.11 -12.63 3.70
CA THR A 24 0.93 -13.05 2.30
C THR A 24 1.96 -14.09 1.84
N GLU A 25 3.08 -14.25 2.53
CA GLU A 25 3.98 -15.40 2.34
C GLU A 25 3.42 -16.67 2.97
N ALA A 26 2.83 -16.57 4.16
CA ALA A 26 2.16 -17.70 4.81
C ALA A 26 0.89 -18.14 4.06
N ILE A 27 0.15 -17.17 3.51
CA ILE A 27 -1.13 -17.39 2.80
C ILE A 27 -1.13 -16.58 1.49
N PRO A 28 -0.48 -17.08 0.43
CA PRO A 28 -0.41 -16.40 -0.87
C PRO A 28 -1.77 -16.13 -1.51
N GLU A 29 -2.79 -16.93 -1.19
CA GLU A 29 -4.14 -16.81 -1.72
C GLU A 29 -4.94 -15.65 -1.10
N LEU A 30 -4.37 -15.00 -0.07
CA LEU A 30 -5.02 -13.90 0.64
C LEU A 30 -5.16 -12.65 -0.24
N LEU A 31 -4.22 -12.40 -1.15
CA LEU A 31 -4.30 -11.31 -2.12
C LEU A 31 -3.86 -11.83 -3.49
N SER A 32 -4.36 -11.24 -4.57
CA SER A 32 -3.75 -11.48 -5.88
C SER A 32 -2.30 -10.98 -5.87
N HIS A 33 -1.45 -11.58 -6.70
CA HIS A 33 -0.05 -11.15 -6.84
C HIS A 33 0.06 -9.64 -7.11
N ARG A 34 -0.82 -9.11 -7.98
CA ARG A 34 -0.89 -7.68 -8.30
C ARG A 34 -1.28 -6.81 -7.09
N HIS A 35 -2.36 -7.16 -6.36
CA HIS A 35 -2.77 -6.39 -5.18
C HIS A 35 -1.73 -6.44 -4.05
N ARG A 36 -1.06 -7.59 -3.86
CA ARG A 36 0.06 -7.73 -2.93
C ARG A 36 1.20 -6.78 -3.31
N ALA A 37 1.62 -6.81 -4.57
CA ALA A 37 2.70 -5.94 -5.06
C ALA A 37 2.32 -4.46 -4.91
N GLN A 38 1.12 -4.06 -5.35
CA GLN A 38 0.62 -2.69 -5.20
C GLN A 38 0.59 -2.21 -3.75
N LEU A 39 0.16 -3.05 -2.81
CA LEU A 39 0.11 -2.68 -1.40
C LEU A 39 1.52 -2.50 -0.81
N ILE A 40 2.42 -3.45 -1.07
CA ILE A 40 3.82 -3.37 -0.60
C ILE A 40 4.53 -2.15 -1.19
N LEU A 41 4.43 -1.96 -2.50
CA LEU A 41 5.01 -0.82 -3.20
C LEU A 41 4.40 0.51 -2.74
N GLY A 42 3.08 0.54 -2.56
CA GLY A 42 2.34 1.71 -2.10
C GLY A 42 2.80 2.21 -0.73
N LEU A 43 2.97 1.28 0.20
CA LEU A 43 3.46 1.59 1.55
C LEU A 43 4.92 2.06 1.50
N ARG A 44 5.78 1.33 0.80
CA ARG A 44 7.22 1.62 0.73
C ARG A 44 7.53 2.93 0.03
N ALA A 45 6.90 3.18 -1.12
CA ALA A 45 7.10 4.41 -1.88
C ALA A 45 6.64 5.63 -1.07
N ARG A 46 5.51 5.54 -0.36
CA ARG A 46 5.08 6.63 0.54
C ARG A 46 6.08 6.89 1.65
N LEU A 47 6.63 5.84 2.27
CA LEU A 47 7.67 5.97 3.29
C LEU A 47 8.93 6.64 2.72
N VAL A 48 9.42 6.18 1.58
CA VAL A 48 10.59 6.75 0.90
C VAL A 48 10.39 8.22 0.57
N LEU A 49 9.23 8.60 0.02
CA LEU A 49 8.95 10.00 -0.29
C LEU A 49 8.87 10.87 0.98
N GLU A 50 8.39 10.34 2.09
CA GLU A 50 8.39 11.06 3.36
C GLU A 50 9.82 11.27 3.91
N LEU A 51 10.72 10.29 3.73
CA LEU A 51 12.14 10.45 4.04
C LEU A 51 12.81 11.49 3.13
N CYS A 52 12.38 11.58 1.87
CA CYS A 52 12.87 12.57 0.92
C CYS A 52 12.43 14.01 1.24
N ARG A 53 11.33 14.23 1.98
CA ARG A 53 10.87 15.60 2.34
C ARG A 53 11.82 16.35 3.26
N GLY A 54 12.54 15.63 4.11
CA GLY A 54 13.48 16.20 5.08
C GLY A 54 14.91 16.35 4.53
N PRO A 55 15.92 16.42 5.41
CA PRO A 55 17.30 16.23 5.01
C PRO A 55 17.48 14.78 4.52
N ALA A 56 17.22 14.56 3.24
CA ALA A 56 17.27 13.24 2.64
C ALA A 56 18.70 12.70 2.69
N ASP A 57 18.92 11.64 3.48
CA ASP A 57 20.19 10.91 3.53
C ASP A 57 20.10 9.69 2.61
N PRO A 58 20.87 9.64 1.51
CA PRO A 58 20.91 8.49 0.62
C PRO A 58 21.18 7.16 1.33
N GLN A 59 21.97 7.15 2.41
CA GLN A 59 22.28 5.91 3.14
C GLN A 59 21.05 5.35 3.87
N THR A 60 20.15 6.21 4.31
CA THR A 60 18.88 5.79 4.94
C THR A 60 17.85 5.33 3.92
N ILE A 61 17.91 5.83 2.69
CA ILE A 61 16.90 5.59 1.65
C ILE A 61 17.26 4.36 0.78
N GLN A 62 18.55 4.13 0.55
CA GLN A 62 19.03 3.03 -0.30
C GLN A 62 18.47 1.65 0.08
N PRO A 63 18.39 1.25 1.37
CA PRO A 63 17.85 -0.06 1.75
C PRO A 63 16.39 -0.27 1.30
N TYR A 64 15.59 0.80 1.25
CA TYR A 64 14.21 0.73 0.76
C TYR A 64 14.15 0.61 -0.76
N LEU A 65 15.07 1.28 -1.48
CA LEU A 65 15.18 1.16 -2.93
C LEU A 65 15.64 -0.23 -3.36
N ASP A 66 16.56 -0.84 -2.64
CA ASP A 66 17.04 -2.20 -2.92
C ASP A 66 15.94 -3.25 -2.69
N ARG A 67 15.01 -2.96 -1.79
CA ARG A 67 13.82 -3.77 -1.53
C ARG A 67 12.66 -3.51 -2.50
N MET A 68 12.72 -2.46 -3.35
CA MET A 68 11.65 -2.10 -4.28
C MET A 68 11.19 -3.26 -5.17
N PRO A 69 12.08 -4.07 -5.75
CA PRO A 69 11.68 -5.24 -6.51
C PRO A 69 10.85 -6.21 -5.66
N THR A 70 9.55 -6.33 -5.95
CA THR A 70 8.65 -7.24 -5.22
C THR A 70 8.73 -8.70 -5.70
N VAL A 71 9.43 -8.93 -6.81
CA VAL A 71 9.62 -10.26 -7.40
C VAL A 71 10.99 -10.82 -7.01
N THR A 72 11.00 -11.97 -6.34
CA THR A 72 12.23 -12.68 -6.00
C THR A 72 12.94 -13.20 -7.26
N PRO A 73 14.26 -12.98 -7.42
CA PRO A 73 15.03 -13.53 -8.53
C PRO A 73 14.90 -15.08 -8.56
N GLY A 74 14.38 -15.63 -9.66
CA GLY A 74 14.22 -17.08 -9.84
C GLY A 74 12.78 -17.60 -9.78
N CYS A 75 11.79 -16.76 -9.46
CA CYS A 75 10.38 -17.14 -9.56
C CYS A 75 9.94 -17.18 -11.05
N THR A 76 9.61 -18.36 -11.56
CA THR A 76 9.14 -18.61 -12.94
C THR A 76 7.66 -18.26 -13.17
N GLY A 77 7.04 -17.52 -12.24
CA GLY A 77 5.63 -17.14 -12.28
C GLY A 77 5.33 -16.02 -13.28
N TYR A 78 4.03 -15.69 -13.38
CA TYR A 78 3.53 -14.57 -14.19
C TYR A 78 4.13 -13.26 -13.71
N ARG A 79 5.02 -12.66 -14.52
CA ARG A 79 5.63 -11.35 -14.27
C ARG A 79 4.68 -10.25 -14.74
N ASP A 80 4.27 -9.39 -13.82
CA ASP A 80 3.44 -8.22 -14.14
C ASP A 80 4.37 -7.08 -14.61
N ALA A 81 4.44 -6.90 -15.93
CA ALA A 81 5.33 -5.92 -16.55
C ALA A 81 5.03 -4.48 -16.12
N GLU A 82 3.79 -4.16 -15.76
CA GLU A 82 3.40 -2.83 -15.31
C GLU A 82 3.94 -2.55 -13.90
N VAL A 83 3.90 -3.57 -13.03
CA VAL A 83 4.48 -3.50 -11.68
C VAL A 83 5.99 -3.26 -11.76
N GLU A 84 6.70 -4.03 -12.59
CA GLU A 84 8.15 -3.91 -12.74
C GLU A 84 8.59 -2.57 -13.36
N ALA A 85 7.81 -2.07 -14.32
CA ALA A 85 8.02 -0.75 -14.89
C ALA A 85 7.82 0.33 -13.81
N SER A 86 6.76 0.22 -13.01
CA SER A 86 6.46 1.13 -11.90
C SER A 86 7.58 1.14 -10.85
N GLU A 87 8.10 -0.03 -10.48
CA GLU A 87 9.24 -0.18 -9.56
C GLU A 87 10.48 0.55 -10.09
N SER A 88 10.85 0.28 -11.34
CA SER A 88 12.03 0.88 -11.98
C SER A 88 11.92 2.39 -12.12
N ASN A 89 10.74 2.88 -12.54
CA ASN A 89 10.45 4.31 -12.69
C ASN A 89 10.53 5.03 -11.35
N PHE A 90 9.99 4.44 -10.28
CA PHE A 90 10.06 5.03 -8.95
C PHE A 90 11.48 5.12 -8.42
N VAL A 91 12.31 4.09 -8.62
CA VAL A 91 13.73 4.13 -8.24
C VAL A 91 14.45 5.27 -8.96
N VAL A 92 14.21 5.44 -10.25
CA VAL A 92 14.79 6.55 -11.04
C VAL A 92 14.31 7.91 -10.56
N LEU A 93 13.03 8.04 -10.20
CA LEU A 93 12.47 9.26 -9.61
C LEU A 93 13.20 9.61 -8.32
N VAL A 94 13.26 8.69 -7.35
CA VAL A 94 13.90 8.94 -6.05
C VAL A 94 15.38 9.29 -6.22
N GLN A 95 16.11 8.61 -7.10
CA GLN A 95 17.49 8.95 -7.42
C GLN A 95 17.65 10.38 -7.98
N SER A 96 16.68 10.87 -8.75
CA SER A 96 16.64 12.27 -9.22
C SER A 96 16.45 13.24 -8.06
N LEU A 97 15.45 12.97 -7.20
CA LEU A 97 15.14 13.80 -6.02
C LEU A 97 16.32 13.88 -5.03
N LEU A 98 17.11 12.82 -4.91
CA LEU A 98 18.30 12.79 -4.06
C LEU A 98 19.48 13.57 -4.66
N LYS A 99 19.53 13.70 -5.99
CA LYS A 99 20.63 14.35 -6.71
C LYS A 99 20.45 15.86 -6.80
N ASP A 100 19.23 16.33 -7.02
CA ASP A 100 18.93 17.75 -7.25
C ASP A 100 17.91 18.28 -6.22
N PRO A 101 18.32 19.14 -5.28
CA PRO A 101 17.42 19.70 -4.28
C PRO A 101 16.36 20.64 -4.87
N VAL A 102 16.61 21.27 -6.03
CA VAL A 102 15.65 22.15 -6.71
C VAL A 102 14.56 21.32 -7.39
N GLU A 103 14.96 20.25 -8.09
CA GLU A 103 14.00 19.27 -8.65
C GLU A 103 13.14 18.69 -7.53
N ARG A 104 13.76 18.35 -6.40
CA ARG A 104 13.06 17.82 -5.22
C ARG A 104 12.00 18.77 -4.68
N GLU A 105 12.35 20.05 -4.51
CA GLU A 105 11.39 21.06 -4.03
C GLU A 105 10.21 21.20 -5.01
N CYS A 106 10.51 21.29 -6.31
CA CYS A 106 9.49 21.41 -7.36
C CYS A 106 8.57 20.18 -7.40
N PHE A 107 9.13 18.98 -7.24
CA PHE A 107 8.37 17.74 -7.13
C PHE A 107 7.39 17.76 -5.96
N PHE A 108 7.82 18.17 -4.77
CA PHE A 108 6.94 18.18 -3.60
C PHE A 108 5.86 19.27 -3.65
N GLN A 109 6.09 20.35 -4.39
CA GLN A 109 5.11 21.41 -4.60
C GLN A 109 4.08 21.06 -5.67
N GLU A 110 4.53 20.58 -6.83
CA GLU A 110 3.67 20.44 -8.01
C GLU A 110 3.20 19.00 -8.24
N VAL A 111 4.11 18.03 -8.19
CA VAL A 111 3.82 16.64 -8.62
C VAL A 111 3.28 15.79 -7.47
N PHE A 112 3.86 15.92 -6.27
CA PHE A 112 3.50 15.11 -5.13
C PHE A 112 2.02 15.25 -4.72
N PRO A 113 1.43 16.45 -4.62
CA PRO A 113 0.03 16.59 -4.22
C PRO A 113 -0.95 15.98 -5.23
N GLU A 114 -0.59 15.98 -6.51
CA GLU A 114 -1.40 15.41 -7.58
C GLU A 114 -1.26 13.89 -7.65
N GLN A 115 -0.02 13.39 -7.76
CA GLN A 115 0.25 11.97 -7.97
C GLN A 115 0.18 11.18 -6.67
N TYR A 116 0.86 11.65 -5.62
CA TYR A 116 0.95 10.93 -4.34
C TYR A 116 -0.03 11.49 -3.29
N GLY A 117 -1.03 12.27 -3.72
CA GLY A 117 -1.99 12.89 -2.82
C GLY A 117 -3.12 11.97 -2.36
N ARG A 118 -4.33 12.52 -2.32
CA ARG A 118 -5.52 11.86 -1.76
C ARG A 118 -5.86 10.54 -2.47
N HIS A 119 -5.72 10.49 -3.79
CA HIS A 119 -6.07 9.31 -4.58
C HIS A 119 -5.13 8.14 -4.27
N TYR A 120 -3.84 8.41 -4.17
CA TYR A 120 -2.84 7.45 -3.74
C TYR A 120 -3.10 6.93 -2.32
N ASP A 121 -3.28 7.85 -1.37
CA ASP A 121 -3.57 7.49 0.03
C ASP A 121 -4.83 6.62 0.14
N THR A 122 -5.88 6.93 -0.64
CA THR A 122 -7.12 6.16 -0.66
C THR A 122 -6.90 4.76 -1.23
N ALA A 123 -6.06 4.61 -2.26
CA ALA A 123 -5.75 3.31 -2.84
C ALA A 123 -4.99 2.42 -1.84
N VAL A 124 -4.00 2.96 -1.14
CA VAL A 124 -3.27 2.24 -0.07
C VAL A 124 -4.21 1.84 1.06
N GLN A 125 -5.10 2.74 1.50
CA GLN A 125 -6.11 2.45 2.52
C GLN A 125 -7.07 1.35 2.07
N THR A 126 -7.52 1.37 0.82
CA THR A 126 -8.47 0.40 0.28
C THR A 126 -7.85 -1.00 0.18
N LEU A 127 -6.61 -1.09 -0.32
CA LEU A 127 -5.89 -2.36 -0.35
C LEU A 127 -5.60 -2.90 1.06
N THR A 128 -5.23 -2.02 2.01
CA THR A 128 -5.05 -2.41 3.41
C THR A 128 -6.35 -2.92 4.03
N TRP A 129 -7.48 -2.25 3.74
CA TRP A 129 -8.80 -2.68 4.19
C TRP A 129 -9.10 -4.09 3.69
N GLU A 130 -8.92 -4.32 2.38
CA GLU A 130 -9.22 -5.60 1.75
C GLU A 130 -8.36 -6.72 2.34
N PHE A 131 -7.06 -6.49 2.45
CA PHE A 131 -6.12 -7.40 3.08
C PHE A 131 -6.58 -7.81 4.49
N LEU A 132 -6.89 -6.84 5.36
CA LEU A 132 -7.32 -7.12 6.73
C LEU A 132 -8.69 -7.79 6.80
N SER A 133 -9.61 -7.42 5.90
CA SER A 133 -10.96 -8.01 5.84
C SER A 133 -10.94 -9.47 5.42
N ARG A 134 -10.02 -9.84 4.51
CA ARG A 134 -9.80 -11.23 4.11
C ARG A 134 -9.06 -12.01 5.18
N LEU A 135 -8.11 -11.37 5.85
CA LEU A 135 -7.39 -11.98 6.96
C LEU A 135 -8.35 -12.33 8.11
N GLU A 136 -9.25 -11.41 8.46
CA GLU A 136 -10.29 -11.64 9.47
C GLU A 136 -11.17 -12.87 9.15
N GLN A 137 -11.51 -13.07 7.87
CA GLN A 137 -12.35 -14.21 7.43
C GLN A 137 -11.70 -15.58 7.62
N LEU A 138 -10.38 -15.64 7.83
CA LEU A 138 -9.67 -16.89 8.08
C LEU A 138 -9.81 -17.38 9.51
N PHE A 139 -10.10 -16.49 10.45
CA PHE A 139 -10.16 -16.83 11.87
C PHE A 139 -11.59 -17.26 12.25
N PRO A 140 -11.81 -18.52 12.67
CA PRO A 140 -13.04 -18.91 13.33
C PRO A 140 -13.12 -18.22 14.70
N VAL A 141 -14.28 -18.30 15.35
CA VAL A 141 -14.43 -17.82 16.73
C VAL A 141 -13.46 -18.61 17.65
N PRO A 142 -12.64 -17.94 18.48
CA PRO A 142 -12.59 -16.49 18.71
C PRO A 142 -11.89 -15.75 17.56
N ASP A 143 -12.61 -14.79 16.98
CA ASP A 143 -12.13 -13.95 15.89
C ASP A 143 -11.18 -12.85 16.41
N LEU A 144 -10.66 -12.02 15.48
CA LEU A 144 -9.78 -10.92 15.84
C LEU A 144 -10.43 -9.94 16.83
N LYS A 145 -11.75 -9.75 16.74
CA LYS A 145 -12.52 -8.90 17.65
C LYS A 145 -12.49 -9.45 19.07
N GLN A 146 -12.86 -10.72 19.26
CA GLN A 146 -12.86 -11.35 20.58
C GLN A 146 -11.47 -11.40 21.18
N THR A 147 -10.46 -11.74 20.37
CA THR A 147 -9.06 -11.75 20.80
C THR A 147 -8.59 -10.36 21.27
N ALA A 148 -8.93 -9.29 20.53
CA ALA A 148 -8.63 -7.92 20.93
C ALA A 148 -9.34 -7.53 22.24
N THR A 149 -10.55 -8.04 22.46
CA THR A 149 -11.33 -7.78 23.68
C THR A 149 -10.69 -8.46 24.89
N TRP A 150 -10.19 -9.69 24.73
CA TRP A 150 -9.47 -10.41 25.79
C TRP A 150 -8.14 -9.73 26.14
N LEU A 151 -7.36 -9.35 25.12
CA LEU A 151 -6.07 -8.69 25.32
C LEU A 151 -6.21 -7.31 25.95
N SER A 152 -7.24 -6.54 25.56
CA SER A 152 -7.52 -5.23 26.19
C SER A 152 -8.02 -5.35 27.64
N SER A 153 -8.65 -6.47 27.98
CA SER A 153 -9.11 -6.77 29.34
C SER A 153 -8.01 -7.35 30.25
N ALA A 154 -6.86 -7.75 29.69
CA ALA A 154 -5.76 -8.36 30.43
C ALA A 154 -4.38 -7.84 29.94
N PRO A 155 -3.99 -6.60 30.30
CA PRO A 155 -2.76 -5.96 29.81
C PRO A 155 -1.47 -6.73 30.12
N SER A 156 -1.43 -7.49 31.22
CA SER A 156 -0.26 -8.30 31.58
C SER A 156 -0.01 -9.46 30.62
N VAL A 157 -1.07 -10.00 30.00
CA VAL A 157 -0.97 -11.09 29.01
C VAL A 157 -0.51 -10.55 27.66
N LEU A 158 -0.85 -9.29 27.36
CA LEU A 158 -0.39 -8.62 26.14
C LEU A 158 1.13 -8.49 26.10
N GLU A 159 1.78 -8.17 27.24
CA GLU A 159 3.23 -8.08 27.34
C GLU A 159 3.93 -9.43 27.03
N GLU A 160 3.37 -10.54 27.51
CA GLU A 160 3.85 -11.89 27.17
C GLU A 160 3.61 -12.23 25.69
N CYS A 161 2.47 -11.80 25.11
CA CYS A 161 2.20 -11.96 23.67
C CYS A 161 3.14 -11.11 22.79
N MET A 162 3.55 -9.93 23.24
CA MET A 162 4.50 -9.09 22.50
C MET A 162 5.90 -9.68 22.44
N GLN A 163 6.24 -10.60 23.35
CA GLN A 163 7.49 -11.33 23.37
C GLN A 163 7.45 -12.60 22.50
N SER A 164 6.28 -12.94 21.94
CA SER A 164 6.14 -14.11 21.07
C SER A 164 6.81 -13.90 19.72
N THR A 165 7.43 -14.96 19.19
CA THR A 165 8.15 -14.90 17.92
C THR A 165 7.18 -14.88 16.74
N PRO A 166 7.56 -14.27 15.59
CA PRO A 166 6.76 -14.25 14.36
C PRO A 166 6.39 -15.66 13.84
N GLU A 167 7.17 -16.67 14.23
CA GLU A 167 6.97 -18.08 13.89
C GLU A 167 5.63 -18.62 14.42
N ASN A 168 5.21 -18.21 15.61
CA ASN A 168 3.91 -18.60 16.18
C ASN A 168 2.75 -18.09 15.34
N LEU A 169 2.86 -16.86 14.83
CA LEU A 169 1.84 -16.28 13.94
C LEU A 169 1.77 -17.06 12.62
N ASN A 170 2.90 -17.45 12.04
CA ASN A 170 2.93 -18.25 10.81
C ASN A 170 2.27 -19.62 11.02
N LEU A 171 2.56 -20.31 12.12
CA LEU A 171 1.92 -21.59 12.46
C LEU A 171 0.39 -21.46 12.60
N ILE A 172 -0.08 -20.39 13.26
CA ILE A 172 -1.52 -20.11 13.41
C ILE A 172 -2.14 -19.85 12.03
N LEU A 173 -1.51 -19.01 11.19
CA LEU A 173 -1.98 -18.72 9.84
C LEU A 173 -2.08 -19.98 8.98
N GLN A 174 -1.06 -20.84 9.02
CA GLN A 174 -1.05 -22.12 8.29
C GLN A 174 -2.12 -23.08 8.80
N HIS A 175 -2.29 -23.18 10.12
CA HIS A 175 -3.34 -23.99 10.72
C HIS A 175 -4.71 -23.53 10.21
N HIS A 176 -5.02 -22.23 10.30
CA HIS A 176 -6.31 -21.69 9.87
C HIS A 176 -6.51 -21.71 8.34
N LYS A 177 -5.45 -21.65 7.54
CA LYS A 177 -5.51 -21.90 6.09
C LYS A 177 -6.15 -23.26 5.78
N SER A 178 -5.85 -24.29 6.57
CA SER A 178 -6.42 -25.64 6.37
C SER A 178 -7.92 -25.74 6.69
N PHE A 179 -8.47 -24.79 7.48
CA PHE A 179 -9.88 -24.77 7.89
C PHE A 179 -10.71 -23.70 7.17
N GLY A 180 -10.07 -22.63 6.69
CA GLY A 180 -10.73 -21.50 6.03
C GLY A 180 -10.87 -21.73 4.52
N HIS A 181 -12.09 -21.77 4.02
CA HIS A 181 -12.34 -21.75 2.59
C HIS A 181 -12.20 -20.30 2.09
N LEU A 182 -10.99 -19.88 1.71
CA LEU A 182 -10.81 -18.62 1.00
C LEU A 182 -11.62 -18.70 -0.29
N LYS A 183 -12.66 -17.87 -0.42
CA LYS A 183 -13.23 -17.61 -1.74
C LYS A 183 -12.13 -16.98 -2.57
N GLU A 184 -12.00 -17.43 -3.82
CA GLU A 184 -11.23 -16.75 -4.87
C GLU A 184 -11.40 -15.23 -4.70
N PRO A 185 -10.31 -14.42 -4.82
CA PRO A 185 -10.42 -12.97 -4.88
C PRO A 185 -11.61 -12.60 -5.73
N SER A 186 -12.70 -12.15 -5.08
CA SER A 186 -13.89 -11.73 -5.82
C SER A 186 -13.38 -10.74 -6.85
N ALA A 187 -13.77 -10.92 -8.12
CA ALA A 187 -13.42 -10.07 -9.25
C ALA A 187 -13.97 -8.64 -9.06
N LEU A 188 -13.56 -7.98 -7.99
CA LEU A 188 -13.57 -6.56 -7.81
C LEU A 188 -12.45 -6.05 -8.72
N SER A 189 -12.81 -5.05 -9.53
CA SER A 189 -12.08 -4.56 -10.69
C SER A 189 -10.57 -4.72 -10.54
N SER A 190 -9.92 -5.30 -11.54
CA SER A 190 -8.46 -5.30 -11.70
C SER A 190 -7.83 -3.91 -11.54
N SER A 191 -8.65 -2.86 -11.54
CA SER A 191 -8.28 -1.47 -11.32
C SER A 191 -8.09 -1.03 -9.86
N MET A 192 -8.37 -1.90 -8.88
CA MET A 192 -8.17 -1.58 -7.46
C MET A 192 -6.67 -1.42 -7.18
N GLY A 193 -6.21 -0.18 -6.97
CA GLY A 193 -4.78 0.10 -6.80
C GLY A 193 -4.08 0.63 -8.05
N ASP A 194 -4.77 0.82 -9.17
CA ASP A 194 -4.18 1.42 -10.39
C ASP A 194 -3.60 2.81 -10.10
N ASN A 195 -4.22 3.56 -9.20
CA ASN A 195 -3.69 4.84 -8.73
C ASN A 195 -2.30 4.72 -8.08
N ILE A 196 -1.91 3.56 -7.57
CA ILE A 196 -0.56 3.35 -7.03
C ILE A 196 0.43 3.16 -8.16
N LEU A 197 0.15 2.25 -9.10
CA LEU A 197 1.06 1.98 -10.22
C LEU A 197 1.17 3.17 -11.18
N SER A 198 0.08 3.90 -11.41
CA SER A 198 0.10 5.10 -12.25
C SER A 198 0.98 6.21 -11.66
N SER A 199 0.89 6.46 -10.35
CA SER A 199 1.74 7.43 -9.67
C SER A 199 3.22 7.03 -9.69
N LEU A 200 3.51 5.74 -9.48
CA LEU A 200 4.87 5.20 -9.54
C LEU A 200 5.45 5.19 -10.96
N SER A 201 4.58 5.09 -11.97
CA SER A 201 4.95 5.10 -13.39
C SER A 201 5.16 6.50 -13.97
N THR A 202 4.88 7.56 -13.21
CA THR A 202 5.00 8.93 -13.73
C THR A 202 6.48 9.29 -13.88
N PRO A 203 6.96 9.63 -15.10
CA PRO A 203 8.37 9.85 -15.37
C PRO A 203 8.87 11.21 -14.85
N LYS A 204 10.21 11.34 -14.80
CA LYS A 204 10.98 12.53 -14.38
C LYS A 204 10.33 13.85 -14.80
N MET A 205 10.36 14.81 -13.89
CA MET A 205 10.06 16.21 -14.20
C MET A 205 11.03 16.72 -15.27
N VAL A 206 10.57 16.88 -16.50
CA VAL A 206 11.24 17.76 -17.46
C VAL A 206 10.85 19.17 -17.06
N VAL A 207 11.70 19.84 -16.29
CA VAL A 207 11.57 21.27 -16.02
C VAL A 207 11.85 22.01 -17.34
N THR A 208 10.80 22.27 -18.11
CA THR A 208 10.90 23.15 -19.27
C THR A 208 10.87 24.59 -18.77
N THR A 209 12.04 25.19 -18.58
CA THR A 209 12.15 26.65 -18.43
C THR A 209 11.93 27.30 -19.79
N GLU A 210 10.70 27.72 -20.12
CA GLU A 210 10.46 28.89 -20.99
C GLU A 210 9.11 29.56 -20.66
N PRO A 211 9.03 30.91 -20.73
CA PRO A 211 7.82 31.65 -20.40
C PRO A 211 6.88 31.74 -21.60
N THR A 212 5.57 31.79 -21.31
CA THR A 212 4.49 32.41 -22.12
C THR A 212 3.45 31.44 -22.75
N THR A 213 2.25 31.49 -22.15
CA THR A 213 0.90 31.19 -22.68
C THR A 213 0.52 29.74 -23.00
N PHE A 214 -0.20 29.11 -22.06
CA PHE A 214 -1.00 27.91 -22.35
C PHE A 214 -2.37 28.32 -22.92
N VAL A 215 -2.60 28.00 -24.19
CA VAL A 215 -3.96 27.82 -24.73
C VAL A 215 -4.32 26.36 -24.53
N ILE A 216 -5.21 26.09 -23.57
CA ILE A 216 -5.79 24.76 -23.38
C ILE A 216 -6.83 24.57 -24.49
N ARG A 217 -6.50 23.77 -25.51
CA ARG A 217 -7.50 23.20 -26.41
C ARG A 217 -7.97 21.87 -25.82
N SER A 218 -9.11 21.91 -25.13
CA SER A 218 -9.86 20.71 -24.78
C SER A 218 -10.64 20.25 -26.01
N GLU A 219 -10.35 19.07 -26.54
CA GLU A 219 -11.27 18.37 -27.43
C GLU A 219 -12.09 17.39 -26.60
N SER A 220 -13.31 17.82 -26.28
CA SER A 220 -14.40 16.97 -25.84
C SER A 220 -14.80 16.03 -26.96
N SER A 221 -15.17 14.79 -26.64
CA SER A 221 -16.44 14.19 -27.07
C SER A 221 -16.77 12.85 -26.39
N HIS A 222 -17.97 12.85 -25.81
CA HIS A 222 -18.92 11.74 -25.59
C HIS A 222 -18.91 10.90 -24.30
N ASN A 223 -19.80 11.34 -23.39
CA ASN A 223 -20.72 10.63 -22.51
C ASN A 223 -20.77 9.09 -22.56
N SER A 224 -20.73 8.47 -21.37
CA SER A 224 -21.88 7.73 -20.85
C SER A 224 -21.86 7.76 -19.32
N ALA A 225 -22.98 8.17 -18.74
CA ALA A 225 -23.22 8.09 -17.31
C ALA A 225 -23.57 6.64 -16.96
N ASP A 226 -22.94 6.08 -15.92
CA ASP A 226 -23.70 5.27 -14.97
C ASP A 226 -23.09 5.35 -13.57
N VAL A 227 -24.00 5.42 -12.62
CA VAL A 227 -23.82 5.89 -11.25
C VAL A 227 -23.30 4.77 -10.36
N LEU A 228 -22.08 4.90 -9.86
CA LEU A 228 -21.65 4.33 -8.57
C LEU A 228 -20.73 5.36 -7.90
N GLY A 229 -21.30 6.15 -6.99
CA GLY A 229 -20.56 7.14 -6.23
C GLY A 229 -19.44 6.51 -5.40
N PRO A 230 -18.33 7.22 -5.17
CA PRO A 230 -17.25 6.72 -4.31
C PRO A 230 -17.79 6.47 -2.91
N MET A 231 -17.59 5.26 -2.41
CA MET A 231 -18.00 4.83 -1.07
C MET A 231 -17.39 5.78 -0.03
N SER A 232 -18.22 6.39 0.82
CA SER A 232 -17.79 7.41 1.79
C SER A 232 -16.84 6.82 2.83
N LEU A 233 -15.78 7.56 3.16
CA LEU A 233 -14.79 7.23 4.19
C LEU A 233 -15.42 7.04 5.59
N GLU A 234 -16.59 7.63 5.82
CA GLU A 234 -17.35 7.47 7.06
C GLU A 234 -18.01 6.09 7.17
N ASP A 235 -18.43 5.51 6.04
CA ASP A 235 -19.05 4.17 6.01
C ASP A 235 -18.05 3.07 6.32
N THR A 236 -16.78 3.22 5.94
CA THR A 236 -15.73 2.24 6.26
C THR A 236 -15.34 2.29 7.74
N ASN A 237 -15.30 3.48 8.35
CA ASN A 237 -15.04 3.64 9.78
C ASN A 237 -16.20 3.10 10.64
N ALA A 238 -17.45 3.32 10.22
CA ALA A 238 -18.63 2.73 10.84
C ALA A 238 -18.65 1.20 10.68
N ARG A 239 -18.17 0.68 9.56
CA ARG A 239 -18.05 -0.77 9.31
C ARG A 239 -16.99 -1.42 10.19
N TRP A 240 -15.84 -0.78 10.45
CA TRP A 240 -14.87 -1.25 11.46
C TRP A 240 -15.39 -1.10 12.88
N LYS A 241 -15.99 0.03 13.27
CA LYS A 241 -16.54 0.21 14.63
C LYS A 241 -17.71 -0.72 14.96
N LYS A 242 -18.44 -1.21 13.95
CA LYS A 242 -19.45 -2.27 14.12
C LYS A 242 -18.86 -3.68 14.17
N ARG A 243 -17.65 -3.87 13.64
CA ARG A 243 -16.95 -5.17 13.58
C ARG A 243 -15.94 -5.36 14.73
N LEU A 244 -15.30 -4.30 15.22
CA LEU A 244 -14.66 -4.21 16.55
C LEU A 244 -15.71 -4.13 17.68
#